data_AF-A0A843EG02-F1
#
_entry.id   AF-A0A843EG02-F1
#
_cell.length_a   1.000
_cell.length_b   1.000
_cell.length_c   1.000
_cell.angle_alpha   90.00
_cell.angle_beta   90.00
_cell.angle_gamma   90.00
#
_symmetry.space_group_name_H-M   'P 1'
#
loop_
_entity.id
_entity.type
_entity.pdbx_description
1 polymer ?
#
loop_
_entity_poly.entity_id
_entity_poly.type
_entity_poly.pdbx_seq_one_letter_code
_entity_poly.pdbx_strand_id
1 'polypeptide(L)'
;MSKTYIFGHKSPDTDSITSSLVMADLETKLGNDVVACRLGSLNKETEYVLNYFDIEAPELIERIDDDAEVILVDHNSPSESVDNIENAKILKVVDHHKIAFETSYPLFVRTEPVGCTETVLLKLYKENGLIPDK
;
A
#
# COMPACT_ATOMS: atom_id res chain seq x y z
N MET A 1 -12.02 -1.06 -16.60
CA MET A 1 -10.61 -0.83 -16.25
C MET A 1 -10.19 -1.98 -15.36
N SER A 2 -8.91 -2.37 -15.38
CA SER A 2 -8.42 -3.37 -14.43
C SER A 2 -8.33 -2.72 -13.05
N LYS A 3 -8.73 -3.45 -12.01
CA LYS A 3 -8.70 -2.98 -10.63
C LYS A 3 -7.25 -3.03 -10.12
N THR A 4 -6.73 -1.95 -9.55
CA THR A 4 -5.35 -1.90 -9.02
C THR A 4 -5.32 -2.32 -7.55
N TYR A 5 -4.41 -3.23 -7.20
CA TYR A 5 -4.25 -3.72 -5.83
C TYR A 5 -3.24 -2.87 -5.06
N ILE A 6 -3.54 -2.56 -3.80
CA ILE A 6 -2.68 -1.77 -2.92
C ILE A 6 -2.42 -2.58 -1.67
N PHE A 7 -1.15 -2.83 -1.35
CA PHE A 7 -0.80 -3.62 -0.18
C PHE A 7 0.59 -3.26 0.35
N GLY A 8 0.76 -3.43 1.65
CA GLY A 8 2.06 -3.43 2.31
C GLY A 8 2.69 -4.81 2.37
N HIS A 9 3.67 -5.00 3.26
CA HIS A 9 4.48 -6.22 3.31
C HIS A 9 3.76 -7.45 3.90
N LYS A 10 4.31 -8.65 3.60
CA LYS A 10 3.80 -9.99 3.90
C LYS A 10 3.58 -10.31 5.38
N SER A 11 4.40 -9.74 6.25
CA SER A 11 4.23 -9.82 7.71
C SER A 11 3.66 -8.50 8.24
N PRO A 12 2.41 -8.13 7.90
CA PRO A 12 1.94 -6.76 8.03
C PRO A 12 1.96 -6.29 9.48
N ASP A 13 2.49 -5.11 9.68
CA ASP A 13 2.33 -4.34 10.91
C ASP A 13 1.23 -3.28 10.73
N THR A 14 1.12 -2.39 11.70
CA THR A 14 0.07 -1.36 11.66
C THR A 14 0.30 -0.37 10.52
N ASP A 15 1.55 0.03 10.23
CA ASP A 15 1.85 0.97 9.14
C ASP A 15 1.50 0.36 7.78
N SER A 16 1.92 -0.87 7.53
CA SER A 16 1.60 -1.63 6.32
C SER A 16 0.09 -1.71 6.05
N ILE A 17 -0.73 -2.00 7.07
CA ILE A 17 -2.19 -2.10 6.93
C ILE A 17 -2.85 -0.73 6.75
N THR A 18 -2.54 0.25 7.61
CA THR A 18 -3.20 1.56 7.54
C THR A 18 -2.76 2.33 6.31
N SER A 19 -1.47 2.26 5.93
CA SER A 19 -0.97 2.87 4.70
C SER A 19 -1.65 2.29 3.46
N SER A 20 -2.01 0.99 3.45
CA SER A 20 -2.75 0.38 2.34
C SER A 20 -4.16 0.96 2.22
N LEU A 21 -4.85 1.13 3.35
CA LEU A 21 -6.18 1.75 3.42
C LEU A 21 -6.15 3.22 3.01
N VAL A 22 -5.21 4.00 3.57
CA VAL A 22 -5.05 5.43 3.32
C VAL A 22 -4.63 5.69 1.87
N MET A 23 -3.73 4.87 1.31
CA MET A 23 -3.36 4.99 -0.10
C MET A 23 -4.54 4.63 -1.02
N ALA A 24 -5.38 3.66 -0.67
CA ALA A 24 -6.60 3.35 -1.42
C ALA A 24 -7.62 4.50 -1.39
N ASP A 25 -7.82 5.14 -0.24
CA ASP A 25 -8.64 6.35 -0.14
C ASP A 25 -8.08 7.49 -1.01
N LEU A 26 -6.78 7.77 -0.92
CA LEU A 26 -6.10 8.80 -1.72
C LEU A 26 -6.32 8.56 -3.22
N GLU A 27 -6.02 7.36 -3.70
CA GLU A 27 -6.14 7.01 -5.12
C GLU A 27 -7.60 7.01 -5.60
N THR A 28 -8.54 6.59 -4.75
CA THR A 28 -9.99 6.70 -5.04
C THR A 28 -10.41 8.15 -5.22
N LYS A 29 -9.95 9.06 -4.35
CA LYS A 29 -10.19 10.51 -4.45
C LYS A 29 -9.55 11.14 -5.69
N LEU A 30 -8.49 10.53 -6.22
CA LEU A 30 -7.86 10.90 -7.48
C LEU A 30 -8.57 10.30 -8.71
N GLY A 31 -9.61 9.48 -8.51
CA GLY A 31 -10.43 8.90 -9.58
C GLY A 31 -9.95 7.55 -10.10
N ASN A 32 -9.06 6.86 -9.37
CA ASN A 32 -8.54 5.55 -9.75
C ASN A 32 -9.39 4.41 -9.14
N ASP A 33 -9.52 3.29 -9.86
CA ASP A 33 -10.21 2.08 -9.42
C ASP A 33 -9.24 1.16 -8.67
N VAL A 34 -9.25 1.24 -7.34
CA VAL A 34 -8.25 0.61 -6.46
C VAL A 34 -8.89 -0.21 -5.35
N VAL A 35 -8.12 -1.11 -4.74
CA VAL A 35 -8.50 -1.80 -3.49
C VAL A 35 -7.31 -2.03 -2.58
N ALA A 36 -7.52 -1.78 -1.29
CA ALA A 36 -6.58 -2.16 -0.25
C ALA A 36 -6.68 -3.66 0.05
N CYS A 37 -5.54 -4.32 0.11
CA CYS A 37 -5.40 -5.73 0.47
C CYS A 37 -4.32 -5.88 1.55
N ARG A 38 -4.32 -7.02 2.21
CA ARG A 38 -3.26 -7.43 3.14
C ARG A 38 -2.67 -8.77 2.69
N LEU A 39 -1.40 -8.97 3.02
CA LEU A 39 -0.65 -10.17 2.63
C LEU A 39 -0.45 -11.18 3.77
N GLY A 40 -0.92 -10.85 4.98
CA GLY A 40 -0.76 -11.70 6.16
C GLY A 40 -1.82 -11.46 7.22
N SER A 41 -1.74 -12.22 8.31
CA SER A 41 -2.62 -12.08 9.47
C SER A 41 -2.38 -10.75 10.20
N LEU A 42 -3.44 -10.15 10.72
CA LEU A 42 -3.33 -8.95 11.54
C LEU A 42 -2.67 -9.29 12.89
N ASN A 43 -1.88 -8.35 13.40
CA ASN A 43 -1.42 -8.39 14.78
C ASN A 43 -2.43 -7.69 15.71
N LYS A 44 -2.28 -7.87 17.03
CA LYS A 44 -3.22 -7.31 18.02
C LYS A 44 -3.26 -5.78 18.07
N GLU A 45 -2.14 -5.11 17.75
CA GLU A 45 -2.08 -3.65 17.70
C GLU A 45 -2.93 -3.15 16.53
N THR A 46 -2.76 -3.75 15.35
CA THR A 46 -3.52 -3.38 14.17
C THR A 46 -5.00 -3.72 14.33
N GLU A 47 -5.34 -4.88 14.90
CA GLU A 47 -6.72 -5.22 15.25
C GLU A 47 -7.33 -4.18 16.20
N TYR A 48 -6.57 -3.72 17.20
CA TYR A 48 -7.03 -2.67 18.12
C TYR A 48 -7.33 -1.37 17.38
N VAL A 49 -6.44 -0.94 16.49
CA VAL A 49 -6.63 0.29 15.69
C VAL A 49 -7.88 0.18 14.81
N LEU A 50 -8.01 -0.90 14.03
CA LEU A 50 -9.15 -1.09 13.14
C LEU A 50 -10.48 -1.12 13.91
N ASN A 51 -10.53 -1.85 15.02
CA ASN A 51 -11.72 -1.91 15.88
C ASN A 51 -12.05 -0.56 16.52
N TYR A 52 -11.03 0.22 16.92
CA TYR A 52 -11.24 1.53 17.53
C TYR A 52 -11.88 2.53 16.56
N PHE A 53 -11.50 2.45 15.28
CA PHE A 53 -12.03 3.32 14.22
C PHE A 53 -13.26 2.74 13.50
N ASP A 54 -13.71 1.53 13.85
CA ASP A 54 -14.81 0.81 13.18
C ASP A 54 -14.54 0.62 11.67
N ILE A 55 -13.29 0.26 11.33
CA ILE A 55 -12.82 0.05 9.97
C ILE A 55 -12.67 -1.46 9.72
N GLU A 56 -13.23 -1.94 8.62
CA GLU A 56 -13.04 -3.32 8.19
C GLU A 56 -11.59 -3.56 7.74
N ALA A 57 -11.04 -4.70 8.12
CA ALA A 57 -9.72 -5.10 7.68
C ALA A 57 -9.67 -5.30 6.15
N PRO A 58 -8.56 -4.93 5.48
CA PRO A 58 -8.35 -5.26 4.07
C PRO A 58 -8.49 -6.76 3.80
N GLU A 59 -8.92 -7.09 2.59
CA GLU A 59 -9.02 -8.47 2.11
C GLU A 59 -7.64 -9.16 2.13
N LEU A 60 -7.58 -10.39 2.63
CA LEU A 60 -6.37 -11.21 2.57
C LEU A 60 -6.19 -11.77 1.17
N ILE A 61 -5.07 -11.47 0.55
CA ILE A 61 -4.67 -12.05 -0.72
C ILE A 61 -3.34 -12.78 -0.56
N GLU A 62 -3.20 -13.91 -1.25
CA GLU A 62 -1.93 -14.66 -1.30
C GLU A 62 -1.26 -14.52 -2.67
N ARG A 63 -2.06 -14.30 -3.72
CA ARG A 63 -1.63 -14.22 -5.11
C ARG A 63 -2.49 -13.19 -5.85
N ILE A 64 -1.94 -12.70 -6.94
CA ILE A 64 -2.62 -11.82 -7.89
C ILE A 64 -2.61 -12.46 -9.28
N ASP A 65 -3.48 -11.99 -10.18
CA ASP A 65 -3.43 -12.40 -11.58
C ASP A 65 -2.15 -11.85 -12.25
N ASP A 66 -1.70 -12.52 -13.31
CA ASP A 66 -0.59 -12.02 -14.12
C ASP A 66 -0.97 -10.68 -14.76
N ASP A 67 0.02 -9.78 -14.88
CA ASP A 67 -0.14 -8.40 -15.35
C ASP A 67 -1.08 -7.52 -14.49
N ALA A 68 -1.47 -7.98 -13.29
CA ALA A 68 -2.23 -7.17 -12.35
C ALA A 68 -1.44 -5.90 -12.00
N GLU A 69 -2.14 -4.77 -11.97
CA GLU A 69 -1.55 -3.49 -11.58
C GLU A 69 -1.53 -3.38 -10.07
N VAL A 70 -0.39 -2.96 -9.50
CA VAL A 70 -0.19 -2.89 -8.06
C VAL A 70 0.44 -1.56 -7.61
N ILE A 71 0.15 -1.18 -6.38
CA ILE A 71 0.82 -0.10 -5.66
C ILE A 71 1.37 -0.68 -4.36
N LEU A 72 2.66 -0.48 -4.13
CA LEU A 72 3.33 -0.93 -2.91
C LEU A 72 3.42 0.22 -1.92
N VAL A 73 3.02 -0.05 -0.68
CA VAL A 73 3.23 0.85 0.45
C VAL A 73 4.11 0.19 1.48
N ASP A 74 4.92 0.97 2.20
CA ASP A 74 5.70 0.52 3.36
C ASP A 74 6.72 -0.60 3.11
N HIS A 75 6.92 -0.97 1.85
CA HIS A 75 7.96 -1.88 1.42
C HIS A 75 8.19 -1.73 -0.08
N ASN A 76 9.33 -2.26 -0.50
CA ASN A 76 9.63 -2.42 -1.92
C ASN A 76 10.44 -3.70 -2.20
N SER A 77 10.79 -4.49 -1.19
CA SER A 77 11.54 -5.74 -1.40
C SER A 77 10.62 -6.84 -1.94
N PRO A 78 10.94 -7.51 -3.06
CA PRO A 78 10.14 -8.63 -3.58
C PRO A 78 9.95 -9.76 -2.57
N SER A 79 10.94 -10.02 -1.70
CA SER A 79 10.87 -11.06 -0.67
C SER A 79 9.83 -10.79 0.42
N GLU A 80 9.41 -9.53 0.55
CA GLU A 80 8.44 -9.06 1.54
C GLU A 80 7.08 -8.79 0.90
N SER A 81 6.92 -9.03 -0.41
CA SER A 81 5.71 -8.72 -1.15
C SER A 81 4.83 -9.96 -1.39
N VAL A 82 3.83 -9.83 -2.25
CA VAL A 82 2.94 -10.94 -2.67
C VAL A 82 3.75 -12.01 -3.44
N ASP A 83 3.32 -13.27 -3.34
CA ASP A 83 4.13 -14.43 -3.78
C ASP A 83 4.55 -14.42 -5.25
N ASN A 84 3.78 -13.74 -6.10
CA ASN A 84 4.03 -13.62 -7.54
C ASN A 84 4.15 -12.15 -7.99
N ILE A 85 4.76 -11.30 -7.17
CA ILE A 85 4.96 -9.88 -7.45
C ILE A 85 5.72 -9.62 -8.77
N GLU A 86 6.59 -10.53 -9.19
CA GLU A 86 7.33 -10.46 -10.44
C GLU A 86 6.45 -10.51 -11.69
N ASN A 87 5.24 -11.05 -11.56
CA ASN A 87 4.25 -11.09 -12.63
C ASN A 87 3.36 -9.83 -12.66
N ALA A 88 3.52 -8.93 -11.69
CA ALA A 88 2.71 -7.73 -11.55
C ALA A 88 3.32 -6.53 -12.27
N LYS A 89 2.48 -5.53 -12.52
CA LYS A 89 2.89 -4.21 -12.97
C LYS A 89 2.83 -3.21 -11.82
N ILE A 90 3.98 -2.88 -11.26
CA ILE A 90 4.12 -1.94 -10.14
C ILE A 90 3.97 -0.51 -10.65
N LEU A 91 2.85 0.15 -10.34
CA LEU A 91 2.56 1.51 -10.78
C LEU A 91 3.20 2.56 -9.86
N LYS A 92 3.16 2.31 -8.54
CA LYS A 92 3.63 3.24 -7.52
C LYS A 92 4.29 2.52 -6.35
N VAL A 93 5.30 3.15 -5.77
CA VAL A 93 5.90 2.77 -4.48
C VAL A 93 5.92 3.98 -3.56
N VAL A 94 5.34 3.86 -2.36
CA VAL A 94 5.37 4.88 -1.30
C VAL A 94 5.93 4.24 -0.04
N ASP A 95 7.14 4.62 0.37
CA ASP A 95 7.90 3.86 1.38
C ASP A 95 8.87 4.76 2.16
N HIS A 96 9.41 4.26 3.27
CA HIS A 96 10.45 4.89 4.06
C HIS A 96 11.69 4.00 4.30
N HIS A 97 11.67 2.77 3.79
CA HIS A 97 12.78 1.82 3.86
C HIS A 97 13.85 2.06 2.78
N LYS A 98 14.92 1.27 2.84
CA LYS A 98 15.94 1.22 1.79
C LYS A 98 15.32 0.74 0.47
N ILE A 99 15.86 1.19 -0.65
CA ILE A 99 15.47 0.73 -1.98
C ILE A 99 16.10 -0.66 -2.24
N ALA A 100 15.27 -1.60 -2.69
CA ALA A 100 15.55 -3.02 -2.88
C ALA A 100 14.71 -3.64 -4.03
N PHE A 101 14.38 -2.84 -5.06
CA PHE A 101 13.63 -3.28 -6.25
C PHE A 101 14.26 -2.79 -7.56
N GLU A 102 13.85 -3.43 -8.66
CA GLU A 102 14.23 -3.07 -10.02
C GLU A 102 13.03 -3.26 -10.95
N THR A 103 12.81 -2.33 -11.88
CA THR A 103 11.78 -2.43 -12.92
C THR A 103 12.38 -2.11 -14.30
N SER A 104 11.85 -2.74 -15.35
CA SER A 104 12.24 -2.46 -16.75
C SER A 104 11.55 -1.23 -17.34
N TYR A 105 10.66 -0.60 -16.58
CA TYR A 105 9.81 0.52 -16.99
C TYR A 105 9.80 1.62 -15.91
N PRO A 106 9.53 2.89 -16.28
CA PRO A 106 9.36 3.96 -15.32
C PRO A 106 8.09 3.77 -14.50
N LEU A 107 8.15 4.14 -13.22
CA LEU A 107 7.03 4.13 -12.27
C LEU A 107 7.13 5.35 -11.35
N PHE A 108 6.06 5.62 -10.61
CA PHE A 108 6.11 6.63 -9.54
C PHE A 108 6.78 6.04 -8.29
N VAL A 109 7.76 6.75 -7.74
CA VAL A 109 8.43 6.33 -6.50
C VAL A 109 8.52 7.54 -5.58
N ARG A 110 7.93 7.43 -4.39
CA ARG A 110 8.09 8.41 -3.31
C ARG A 110 8.64 7.70 -2.08
N THR A 111 9.94 7.84 -1.87
CA THR A 111 10.59 7.40 -0.63
C THR A 111 11.16 8.58 0.14
N GLU A 112 10.95 8.59 1.45
CA GLU A 112 11.50 9.61 2.34
C GLU A 112 12.06 8.96 3.61
N PRO A 113 13.23 9.39 4.12
CA PRO A 113 13.82 8.84 5.34
C PRO A 113 13.12 9.39 6.59
N VAL A 114 11.84 9.03 6.75
CA VAL A 114 10.98 9.40 7.88
C VAL A 114 10.62 8.15 8.70
N GLY A 115 9.95 8.33 9.84
CA GLY A 115 9.67 7.23 10.77
C GLY A 115 8.47 6.34 10.40
N CYS A 116 7.66 6.72 9.41
CA CYS A 116 6.41 6.04 9.09
C CYS A 116 5.90 6.44 7.69
N THR A 117 5.37 5.49 6.93
CA THR A 117 4.84 5.69 5.57
C THR A 117 3.64 6.65 5.57
N GLU A 118 2.81 6.65 6.62
CA GLU A 118 1.71 7.62 6.82
C GLU A 118 2.19 9.09 6.78
N THR A 119 3.42 9.36 7.23
CA THR A 119 3.99 10.72 7.14
C THR A 119 4.15 11.17 5.70
N VAL A 120 4.51 10.25 4.80
CA VAL A 120 4.64 10.50 3.36
C VAL A 120 3.25 10.63 2.73
N LEU A 121 2.32 9.74 3.06
CA LEU A 121 0.93 9.79 2.56
C LEU A 121 0.25 11.11 2.94
N LEU A 122 0.40 11.58 4.18
CA LEU A 122 -0.14 12.88 4.60
C LEU A 122 0.40 14.05 3.75
N LYS A 123 1.65 14.00 3.30
CA LYS A 123 2.19 15.00 2.36
C LYS A 123 1.54 14.87 1.01
N LEU A 124 1.37 13.66 0.48
CA LEU A 124 0.69 13.42 -0.79
C LEU A 124 -0.75 13.93 -0.79
N TYR A 125 -1.51 13.76 0.31
CA TYR A 125 -2.83 14.39 0.46
C TYR A 125 -2.76 15.91 0.32
N LYS A 126 -1.85 16.56 1.07
CA LYS A 126 -1.68 18.02 1.04
C LYS A 126 -1.24 18.52 -0.33
N GLU A 127 -0.33 17.82 -0.98
CA GLU A 127 0.17 18.13 -2.33
C GLU A 127 -0.97 18.07 -3.38
N ASN A 128 -1.95 17.18 -3.19
CA ASN A 128 -3.12 17.05 -4.05
C ASN A 128 -4.32 17.91 -3.62
N GLY A 129 -4.20 18.73 -2.56
CA GLY A 129 -5.30 19.53 -2.03
C GLY A 129 -6.45 18.70 -1.46
N LEU A 130 -6.17 17.47 -1.04
CA LEU A 130 -7.14 16.53 -0.46
C LEU A 130 -7.02 16.48 1.06
N ILE A 131 -8.06 15.98 1.71
CA ILE A 131 -8.11 15.74 3.15
C ILE A 131 -8.35 14.23 3.36
N PRO A 132 -7.58 13.56 4.24
CA PRO A 132 -7.87 12.18 4.62
C PRO A 132 -9.28 12.03 5.18
N ASP A 133 -9.88 10.87 4.96
CA ASP A 133 -11.09 10.52 5.70
C ASP A 133 -10.77 10.29 7.19
N LYS A 134 -11.79 9.98 7.98
CA LYS A 134 -11.72 9.88 9.45
C LYS A 134 -10.54 9.07 9.98
#